data_AF-A0A8I0DMK7-F1
#
_entry.id   AF-A0A8I0DMK7-F1
#
_cell.length_a   1.000
_cell.length_b   1.000
_cell.length_c   1.000
_cell.angle_alpha   90.00
_cell.angle_beta   90.00
_cell.angle_gamma   90.00
#
_symmetry.space_group_name_H-M   'P 1'
#
loop_
_entity.id
_entity.type
_entity.pdbx_description
1 polymer ?
#
loop_
_entity_poly.entity_id
_entity_poly.type
_entity_poly.pdbx_seq_one_letter_code
_entity_poly.pdbx_strand_id
1 'polypeptide(L)'
;MKSGVIEYIKNNAYIEELFLDFINEFKEQYDLLKNKEKKELLKIKDEIFRNWLFSSMINETYITPNYLINNIVQQRFPGNYVILPVLLYDLKDNSLNLHVEFQYCSLEEHPIINDIDMLMNVANPSIIFQNQCEKILTISDSVVKKFTIQSLYYVNYLVQLCQELNIIEEIRAINCKCFQVSGSYIDFKMLSNKEKLNRIFQATINITMRNINNINNVQKKATRKQIIEFLNNDIKEEDFNRFIDELLPFANNFIENIDQLTEDKNILETIKFAQVLMGDNVGAFIMGTEIRVYFDIYFTTVFSYYLGLLAPTYLGTFLIEEIICGLKESNDFFEKAANVFNDEIGHNLTKLGLELLKMYGEKIKENKESNFHMNNVEKFVKQAKHEKRDVLEKYKECKELYGKDENIIHKFMNIINDKEDELYYFAEEHINKFAKYLIEEKRLKEKTALLYCRNIELFICDFLCYESEEELKKIDNMMVDRYLGEWFISTCATSVSSIKAQIYALSHYFNFLYDEGFISNLQKNKIKETMKNKDKYILKYMEYLG
;
A
#
# COMPACT_ATOMS: atom_id res chain seq x y z
N MET A 1 3.62 -0.88 -32.37
CA MET A 1 3.03 -0.31 -31.14
C MET A 1 4.00 -0.44 -29.98
N LYS A 2 4.34 -1.66 -29.51
CA LYS A 2 5.31 -1.91 -28.42
C LYS A 2 6.59 -1.07 -28.49
N SER A 3 7.34 -1.11 -29.59
CA SER A 3 8.62 -0.39 -29.69
C SER A 3 8.48 1.13 -29.47
N GLY A 4 7.43 1.75 -30.03
CA GLY A 4 7.16 3.17 -29.84
C GLY A 4 6.72 3.52 -28.42
N VAL A 5 6.02 2.60 -27.73
CA VAL A 5 5.67 2.76 -26.31
C VAL A 5 6.93 2.73 -25.44
N ILE A 6 7.79 1.73 -25.62
CA ILE A 6 9.03 1.60 -24.84
C ILE A 6 9.99 2.77 -25.11
N GLU A 7 10.10 3.22 -26.35
CA GLU A 7 10.91 4.39 -26.71
C GLU A 7 10.38 5.67 -26.07
N TYR A 8 9.05 5.87 -26.06
CA TYR A 8 8.44 7.02 -25.39
C TYR A 8 8.73 7.05 -23.89
N ILE A 9 8.64 5.90 -23.22
CA ILE A 9 8.90 5.78 -21.78
C ILE A 9 10.35 6.14 -21.47
N LYS A 10 11.31 5.58 -22.24
CA LYS A 10 12.74 5.82 -22.05
C LYS A 10 13.14 7.28 -22.26
N ASN A 11 12.37 8.03 -23.04
CA ASN A 11 12.61 9.44 -23.34
C ASN A 11 11.71 10.40 -22.54
N ASN A 12 10.90 9.89 -21.60
CA ASN A 12 10.01 10.72 -20.80
C ASN A 12 10.73 11.21 -19.53
N ALA A 13 10.99 12.52 -19.46
CA ALA A 13 11.75 13.12 -18.36
C ALA A 13 11.14 12.88 -16.97
N TYR A 14 9.80 12.86 -16.84
CA TYR A 14 9.16 12.62 -15.53
C TYR A 14 9.33 11.17 -15.08
N ILE A 15 9.22 10.22 -16.02
CA ILE A 15 9.43 8.80 -15.72
C ILE A 15 10.90 8.56 -15.37
N GLU A 16 11.83 9.15 -16.12
CA GLU A 16 13.27 9.09 -15.85
C GLU A 16 13.60 9.65 -14.46
N GLU A 17 13.04 10.82 -14.11
CA GLU A 17 13.25 11.46 -12.80
C GLU A 17 12.82 10.56 -11.64
N LEU A 18 11.64 9.91 -11.72
CA LEU A 18 11.16 8.99 -10.68
C LEU A 18 12.13 7.83 -10.43
N PHE A 19 12.66 7.23 -11.50
CA PHE A 19 13.60 6.12 -11.35
C PHE A 19 14.98 6.57 -10.88
N LEU A 20 15.44 7.74 -11.31
CA LEU A 20 16.69 8.31 -10.83
C LEU A 20 16.65 8.56 -9.32
N ASP A 21 15.55 9.08 -8.80
CA ASP A 21 15.38 9.29 -7.36
C ASP A 21 15.50 7.97 -6.59
N PHE A 22 14.77 6.93 -7.00
CA PHE A 22 14.88 5.61 -6.38
C PHE A 22 16.28 5.01 -6.48
N ILE A 23 16.90 5.05 -7.68
CA ILE A 23 18.22 4.46 -7.93
C ILE A 23 19.29 5.17 -7.09
N ASN A 24 19.23 6.48 -6.97
CA ASN A 24 20.20 7.25 -6.19
C ASN A 24 20.07 6.92 -4.70
N GLU A 25 18.85 6.94 -4.16
CA GLU A 25 18.61 6.56 -2.76
C GLU A 25 19.05 5.13 -2.48
N PHE A 26 18.74 4.18 -3.37
CA PHE A 26 19.17 2.79 -3.20
C PHE A 26 20.70 2.67 -3.17
N LYS A 27 21.40 3.37 -4.06
CA LYS A 27 22.88 3.35 -4.10
C LYS A 27 23.49 3.98 -2.86
N GLU A 28 22.98 5.12 -2.42
CA GLU A 28 23.42 5.78 -1.19
C GLU A 28 23.31 4.84 0.00
N GLN A 29 22.16 4.20 0.17
CA GLN A 29 21.94 3.25 1.26
C GLN A 29 22.77 1.98 1.11
N TYR A 30 22.91 1.46 -0.12
CA TYR A 30 23.77 0.31 -0.41
C TYR A 30 25.22 0.57 -0.01
N ASP A 31 25.75 1.75 -0.29
CA ASP A 31 27.16 2.07 -0.03
C ASP A 31 27.50 2.19 1.46
N LEU A 32 26.51 2.41 2.31
CA LEU A 32 26.65 2.38 3.78
C LEU A 32 26.76 0.96 4.35
N LEU A 33 26.45 -0.07 3.57
CA LEU A 33 26.40 -1.46 4.03
C LEU A 33 27.74 -2.18 3.93
N LYS A 34 27.95 -3.15 4.83
CA LYS A 34 29.08 -4.09 4.78
C LYS A 34 28.86 -5.11 3.66
N ASN A 35 29.93 -5.75 3.19
CA ASN A 35 29.89 -6.70 2.06
C ASN A 35 28.85 -7.83 2.20
N LYS A 36 28.61 -8.36 3.41
CA LYS A 36 27.58 -9.39 3.64
C LYS A 36 26.18 -8.82 3.45
N GLU A 37 25.91 -7.66 4.05
CA GLU A 37 24.62 -6.95 3.98
C GLU A 37 24.32 -6.51 2.54
N LYS A 38 25.32 -6.00 1.81
CA LYS A 38 25.24 -5.68 0.38
C LYS A 38 24.74 -6.86 -0.45
N LYS A 39 25.23 -8.08 -0.18
CA LYS A 39 24.79 -9.29 -0.89
C LYS A 39 23.35 -9.66 -0.57
N GLU A 40 22.96 -9.59 0.70
CA GLU A 40 21.59 -9.89 1.10
C GLU A 40 20.60 -8.86 0.54
N LEU A 41 20.94 -7.56 0.54
CA LEU A 41 20.09 -6.52 -0.04
C LEU A 41 19.83 -6.76 -1.54
N LEU A 42 20.86 -7.17 -2.29
CA LEU A 42 20.72 -7.47 -3.71
C LEU A 42 19.84 -8.69 -4.01
N LYS A 43 19.65 -9.61 -3.05
CA LYS A 43 18.73 -10.76 -3.21
C LYS A 43 17.26 -10.37 -3.09
N ILE A 44 16.97 -9.26 -2.44
CA ILE A 44 15.60 -8.77 -2.17
C ILE A 44 15.29 -7.44 -2.88
N LYS A 45 16.16 -7.01 -3.81
CA LYS A 45 16.04 -5.72 -4.49
C LYS A 45 14.72 -5.57 -5.23
N ASP A 46 14.16 -6.68 -5.76
CA ASP A 46 12.93 -6.66 -6.55
C ASP A 46 11.73 -6.47 -5.63
N GLU A 47 11.75 -7.02 -4.42
CA GLU A 47 10.74 -6.80 -3.40
C GLU A 47 10.77 -5.34 -2.90
N ILE A 48 11.96 -4.79 -2.67
CA ILE A 48 12.15 -3.37 -2.32
C ILE A 48 11.62 -2.47 -3.44
N PHE A 49 11.99 -2.77 -4.69
CA PHE A 49 11.56 -2.00 -5.86
C PHE A 49 10.07 -2.09 -6.11
N ARG A 50 9.47 -3.28 -5.95
CA ARG A 50 8.02 -3.49 -6.03
C ARG A 50 7.30 -2.66 -4.96
N ASN A 51 7.80 -2.70 -3.73
CA ASN A 51 7.22 -1.96 -2.61
C ASN A 51 7.20 -0.45 -2.94
N TRP A 52 8.34 0.12 -3.36
CA TRP A 52 8.37 1.50 -3.88
C TRP A 52 7.40 1.77 -5.04
N LEU A 53 7.35 0.86 -6.02
CA LEU A 53 6.55 1.00 -7.23
C LEU A 53 5.04 1.08 -6.94
N PHE A 54 4.59 0.49 -5.82
CA PHE A 54 3.19 0.46 -5.38
C PHE A 54 2.89 1.29 -4.13
N SER A 55 3.89 1.83 -3.43
CA SER A 55 3.66 2.81 -2.38
C SER A 55 3.12 4.11 -2.94
N SER A 56 2.26 4.74 -2.16
CA SER A 56 1.78 6.08 -2.52
C SER A 56 2.93 7.09 -2.52
N MET A 57 2.97 7.93 -3.54
CA MET A 57 3.91 9.04 -3.62
C MET A 57 3.45 10.26 -2.82
N ILE A 58 2.16 10.34 -2.52
CA ILE A 58 1.50 11.44 -1.80
C ILE A 58 0.58 10.81 -0.77
N ASN A 59 0.76 11.15 0.50
CA ASN A 59 0.00 10.51 1.58
C ASN A 59 -1.51 10.55 1.30
N GLU A 60 -2.22 9.48 1.66
CA GLU A 60 -3.67 9.30 1.47
C GLU A 60 -4.18 9.33 0.02
N THR A 61 -3.30 9.18 -0.97
CA THR A 61 -3.70 9.04 -2.38
C THR A 61 -3.39 7.66 -2.95
N TYR A 62 -4.06 7.29 -4.04
CA TYR A 62 -3.78 6.09 -4.84
C TYR A 62 -2.69 6.33 -5.91
N ILE A 63 -1.97 7.46 -5.83
CA ILE A 63 -1.01 7.87 -6.85
C ILE A 63 0.34 7.22 -6.56
N THR A 64 0.54 6.04 -7.14
CA THR A 64 1.79 5.28 -7.08
C THR A 64 2.68 5.54 -8.30
N PRO A 65 4.00 5.24 -8.25
CA PRO A 65 4.83 5.32 -9.45
C PRO A 65 4.29 4.45 -10.59
N ASN A 66 3.78 3.25 -10.28
CA ASN A 66 3.17 2.35 -11.27
C ASN A 66 1.95 2.97 -11.95
N TYR A 67 1.05 3.55 -11.15
CA TYR A 67 -0.15 4.23 -11.65
C TYR A 67 0.24 5.37 -12.58
N LEU A 68 1.17 6.24 -12.15
CA LEU A 68 1.60 7.41 -12.91
C LEU A 68 2.23 7.02 -14.25
N ILE A 69 3.16 6.06 -14.26
CA ILE A 69 3.82 5.57 -15.49
C ILE A 69 2.79 5.05 -16.48
N ASN A 70 1.90 4.16 -16.03
CA ASN A 70 0.90 3.56 -16.90
C ASN A 70 -0.12 4.59 -17.37
N ASN A 71 -0.50 5.55 -16.53
CA ASN A 71 -1.41 6.62 -16.90
C ASN A 71 -0.81 7.54 -17.99
N ILE A 72 0.44 8.00 -17.81
CA ILE A 72 1.19 8.79 -18.79
C ILE A 72 1.21 8.11 -20.16
N VAL A 73 1.56 6.82 -20.16
CA VAL A 73 1.71 6.03 -21.38
C VAL A 73 0.37 5.77 -22.05
N GLN A 74 -0.66 5.42 -21.28
CA GLN A 74 -2.02 5.12 -21.79
C GLN A 74 -2.71 6.36 -22.38
N GLN A 75 -2.43 7.57 -21.90
CA GLN A 75 -2.95 8.79 -22.52
C GLN A 75 -2.35 9.03 -23.91
N ARG A 76 -1.07 8.67 -24.11
CA ARG A 76 -0.38 8.83 -25.39
C ARG A 76 -0.66 7.69 -26.36
N PHE A 77 -0.66 6.46 -25.85
CA PHE A 77 -0.84 5.23 -26.61
C PHE A 77 -1.92 4.36 -25.95
N PRO A 78 -3.21 4.69 -26.11
CA PRO A 78 -4.29 3.90 -25.51
C PRO A 78 -4.25 2.44 -25.99
N GLY A 79 -4.43 1.49 -25.08
CA GLY A 79 -4.54 0.09 -25.45
C GLY A 79 -4.76 -0.88 -24.28
N ASN A 80 -4.92 -2.15 -24.65
CA ASN A 80 -5.19 -3.27 -23.74
C ASN A 80 -3.89 -3.91 -23.25
N TYR A 81 -3.07 -3.12 -22.55
CA TYR A 81 -1.78 -3.54 -22.05
C TYR A 81 -1.42 -2.82 -20.76
N VAL A 82 -0.38 -3.29 -20.09
CA VAL A 82 0.27 -2.62 -18.96
C VAL A 82 1.78 -2.61 -19.20
N ILE A 83 2.44 -1.61 -18.65
CA ILE A 83 3.90 -1.56 -18.57
C ILE A 83 4.33 -2.01 -17.19
N LEU A 84 5.25 -2.97 -17.16
CA LEU A 84 5.88 -3.46 -15.96
C LEU A 84 7.36 -3.01 -15.92
N PRO A 85 7.73 -2.05 -15.07
CA PRO A 85 9.12 -1.72 -14.80
C PRO A 85 9.82 -2.85 -14.02
N VAL A 86 11.06 -3.15 -14.39
CA VAL A 86 11.87 -4.20 -13.77
C VAL A 86 13.26 -3.65 -13.48
N LEU A 87 13.70 -3.76 -12.23
CA LEU A 87 15.01 -3.27 -11.79
C LEU A 87 16.09 -4.32 -12.02
N LEU A 88 17.10 -4.00 -12.80
CA LEU A 88 18.26 -4.84 -13.06
C LEU A 88 19.53 -4.21 -12.45
N TYR A 89 20.53 -5.05 -12.20
CA TYR A 89 21.81 -4.59 -11.71
C TYR A 89 23.01 -5.33 -12.30
N ASP A 90 24.11 -4.57 -12.41
CA ASP A 90 25.44 -5.07 -12.73
C ASP A 90 26.44 -4.60 -11.68
N LEU A 91 27.41 -5.46 -11.37
CA LEU A 91 28.57 -5.10 -10.56
C LEU A 91 29.78 -5.00 -11.48
N LYS A 92 30.28 -3.78 -11.69
CA LYS A 92 31.52 -3.51 -12.46
C LYS A 92 32.51 -2.80 -11.53
N ASP A 93 33.71 -3.35 -11.38
CA ASP A 93 34.76 -2.76 -10.53
C ASP A 93 34.32 -2.41 -9.11
N ASN A 94 33.49 -3.27 -8.49
CA ASN A 94 32.82 -3.06 -7.19
C ASN A 94 31.83 -1.89 -7.14
N SER A 95 31.52 -1.25 -8.27
CA SER A 95 30.46 -0.25 -8.39
C SER A 95 29.14 -0.92 -8.76
N LEU A 96 28.08 -0.59 -7.99
CA LEU A 96 26.71 -1.00 -8.27
C LEU A 96 26.12 -0.13 -9.38
N ASN A 97 25.73 -0.75 -10.49
CA ASN A 97 25.00 -0.10 -11.58
C ASN A 97 23.59 -0.66 -11.62
N LEU A 98 22.61 0.19 -11.30
CA LEU A 98 21.19 -0.13 -11.41
C LEU A 98 20.61 0.50 -12.67
N HIS A 99 19.71 -0.22 -13.34
CA HIS A 99 18.95 0.29 -14.47
C HIS A 99 17.57 -0.37 -14.52
N VAL A 100 16.61 0.28 -15.17
CA VAL A 100 15.24 -0.20 -15.28
C VAL A 100 14.95 -0.62 -16.71
N GLU A 101 14.45 -1.84 -16.86
CA GLU A 101 13.85 -2.33 -18.11
C GLU A 101 12.33 -2.27 -18.04
N PHE A 102 11.69 -2.07 -19.19
CA PHE A 102 10.24 -1.94 -19.30
C PHE A 102 9.67 -3.10 -20.09
N GLN A 103 8.87 -3.92 -19.44
CA GLN A 103 8.17 -5.03 -20.08
C GLN A 103 6.77 -4.56 -20.53
N TYR A 104 6.47 -4.79 -21.81
CA TYR A 104 5.14 -4.56 -22.37
C TYR A 104 4.32 -5.83 -22.22
N CYS A 105 3.25 -5.78 -21.43
CA CYS A 105 2.42 -6.93 -21.09
C CYS A 105 1.02 -6.79 -21.72
N SER A 106 0.63 -7.75 -22.55
CA SER A 106 -0.65 -7.85 -23.22
C SER A 106 -1.10 -9.32 -23.32
N LEU A 107 -2.30 -9.57 -23.85
CA LEU A 107 -2.77 -10.95 -24.07
C LEU A 107 -1.95 -11.71 -25.12
N GLU A 108 -1.25 -11.00 -26.01
CA GLU A 108 -0.45 -11.60 -27.08
C GLU A 108 1.04 -11.71 -26.71
N GLU A 109 1.49 -10.96 -25.71
CA GLU A 109 2.90 -10.91 -25.32
C GLU A 109 3.02 -10.63 -23.82
N HIS A 110 3.69 -11.53 -23.09
CA HIS A 110 3.87 -11.41 -21.66
C HIS A 110 5.17 -12.08 -21.19
N PRO A 111 6.01 -11.44 -20.35
CA PRO A 111 7.31 -11.97 -19.93
C PRO A 111 7.21 -13.35 -19.26
N ILE A 112 6.17 -13.59 -18.46
CA ILE A 112 5.95 -14.89 -17.80
C ILE A 112 5.99 -16.11 -18.73
N ILE A 113 5.56 -15.97 -20.00
CA ILE A 113 5.61 -17.08 -20.96
C ILE A 113 7.07 -17.40 -21.30
N ASN A 114 7.90 -16.38 -21.50
CA ASN A 114 9.32 -16.53 -21.76
C ASN A 114 10.05 -17.08 -20.53
N ASP A 115 9.64 -16.67 -19.33
CA ASP A 115 10.21 -17.16 -18.07
C ASP A 115 9.84 -18.62 -17.79
N ILE A 116 8.65 -19.08 -18.17
CA ILE A 116 8.31 -20.51 -18.16
C ILE A 116 9.24 -21.30 -19.09
N ASP A 117 9.45 -20.82 -20.31
CA ASP A 117 10.38 -21.46 -21.26
C ASP A 117 11.82 -21.45 -20.72
N MET A 118 12.25 -20.37 -20.05
CA MET A 118 13.54 -20.30 -19.36
C MET A 118 13.64 -21.33 -18.23
N LEU A 119 12.59 -21.49 -17.42
CA LEU A 119 12.57 -22.50 -16.36
C LEU A 119 12.71 -23.91 -16.95
N MET A 120 12.06 -24.22 -18.07
CA MET A 120 12.20 -25.52 -18.72
C MET A 120 13.63 -25.76 -19.22
N ASN A 121 14.30 -24.73 -19.72
CA ASN A 121 15.70 -24.83 -20.14
C ASN A 121 16.64 -25.09 -18.95
N VAL A 122 16.39 -24.47 -17.80
CA VAL A 122 17.19 -24.69 -16.58
C VAL A 122 16.87 -26.04 -15.94
N ALA A 123 15.63 -26.52 -16.07
CA ALA A 123 15.17 -27.80 -15.53
C ALA A 123 15.47 -29.01 -16.43
N ASN A 124 16.34 -28.88 -17.44
CA ASN A 124 16.75 -29.96 -18.33
C ASN A 124 18.23 -30.35 -18.10
N PRO A 125 18.55 -31.56 -17.58
CA PRO A 125 17.63 -32.66 -17.28
C PRO A 125 16.85 -32.49 -15.97
N SER A 126 17.34 -31.68 -15.02
CA SER A 126 16.62 -31.37 -13.78
C SER A 126 17.13 -30.08 -13.13
N ILE A 127 16.29 -29.47 -12.29
CA ILE A 127 16.61 -28.33 -11.43
C ILE A 127 16.54 -28.76 -9.96
N ILE A 128 17.54 -28.37 -9.17
CA ILE A 128 17.69 -28.77 -7.77
C ILE A 128 17.50 -27.55 -6.87
N PHE A 129 16.61 -27.69 -5.89
CA PHE A 129 16.42 -26.71 -4.84
C PHE A 129 16.86 -27.26 -3.49
N GLN A 130 17.59 -26.44 -2.74
CA GLN A 130 17.93 -26.73 -1.34
C GLN A 130 16.77 -26.30 -0.44
N ASN A 131 16.41 -27.16 0.51
CA ASN A 131 15.44 -26.85 1.55
C ASN A 131 16.13 -25.96 2.60
N GLN A 132 15.88 -24.65 2.60
CA GLN A 132 16.33 -23.76 3.69
C GLN A 132 15.27 -23.55 4.76
N CYS A 133 13.98 -23.52 4.38
CA CYS A 133 12.84 -23.45 5.29
C CYS A 133 11.63 -24.18 4.67
N GLU A 134 10.57 -24.39 5.44
CA GLU A 134 9.37 -25.10 4.96
C GLU A 134 8.62 -24.36 3.83
N LYS A 135 8.80 -23.04 3.71
CA LYS A 135 7.97 -22.17 2.85
C LYS A 135 8.63 -21.74 1.53
N ILE A 136 9.97 -21.66 1.45
CA ILE A 136 10.69 -21.22 0.24
C ILE A 136 11.82 -22.17 -0.14
N LEU A 137 11.84 -22.56 -1.42
CA LEU A 137 12.89 -23.35 -2.02
C LEU A 137 14.02 -22.44 -2.48
N THR A 138 15.28 -22.82 -2.24
CA THR A 138 16.44 -22.00 -2.59
C THR A 138 17.23 -22.57 -3.74
N ILE A 139 17.73 -21.68 -4.60
CA ILE A 139 18.53 -22.01 -5.77
C ILE A 139 19.64 -20.98 -5.92
N SER A 140 20.67 -21.30 -6.71
CA SER A 140 21.79 -20.38 -6.93
C SER A 140 21.33 -19.03 -7.50
N ASP A 141 21.90 -17.93 -7.01
CA ASP A 141 21.66 -16.58 -7.51
C ASP A 141 21.92 -16.48 -9.03
N SER A 142 22.85 -17.28 -9.56
CA SER A 142 23.14 -17.33 -11.00
C SER A 142 21.96 -17.81 -11.85
N VAL A 143 21.10 -18.65 -11.29
CA VAL A 143 19.86 -19.10 -11.93
C VAL A 143 18.78 -18.03 -11.79
N VAL A 144 18.63 -17.44 -10.59
CA VAL A 144 17.65 -16.37 -10.34
C VAL A 144 17.84 -15.21 -11.32
N LYS A 145 19.08 -14.83 -11.62
CA LYS A 145 19.42 -13.77 -12.58
C LYS A 145 19.01 -14.01 -14.04
N LYS A 146 18.60 -15.23 -14.41
CA LYS A 146 18.18 -15.56 -15.78
C LYS A 146 16.74 -15.17 -16.09
N PHE A 147 15.94 -14.90 -15.06
CA PHE A 147 14.52 -14.57 -15.19
C PHE A 147 14.31 -13.07 -15.30
N THR A 148 13.18 -12.68 -15.88
CA THR A 148 12.80 -11.26 -16.01
C THR A 148 12.85 -10.56 -14.66
N ILE A 149 12.16 -11.09 -13.65
CA ILE A 149 12.20 -10.60 -12.27
C ILE A 149 13.23 -11.45 -11.51
N GLN A 150 14.28 -10.82 -10.99
CA GLN A 150 15.43 -11.51 -10.39
C GLN A 150 15.22 -11.81 -8.91
N SER A 151 14.03 -12.34 -8.59
CA SER A 151 13.56 -12.65 -7.24
C SER A 151 13.47 -14.15 -7.00
N LEU A 152 13.87 -14.59 -5.81
CA LEU A 152 13.66 -15.97 -5.38
C LEU A 152 12.16 -16.29 -5.20
N TYR A 153 11.36 -15.33 -4.74
CA TYR A 153 9.91 -15.47 -4.61
C TYR A 153 9.26 -15.68 -5.99
N TYR A 154 9.70 -14.94 -7.00
CA TYR A 154 9.23 -15.10 -8.37
C TYR A 154 9.56 -16.49 -8.94
N VAL A 155 10.80 -16.95 -8.78
CA VAL A 155 11.21 -18.30 -9.24
C VAL A 155 10.41 -19.40 -8.52
N ASN A 156 10.16 -19.26 -7.22
CA ASN A 156 9.33 -20.20 -6.47
C ASN A 156 7.88 -20.22 -6.98
N TYR A 157 7.32 -19.05 -7.30
CA TYR A 157 6.01 -18.95 -7.94
C TYR A 157 6.00 -19.64 -9.31
N LEU A 158 7.01 -19.43 -10.16
CA LEU A 158 7.12 -20.09 -11.46
C LEU A 158 7.17 -21.61 -11.35
N VAL A 159 7.88 -22.15 -10.36
CA VAL A 159 7.92 -23.60 -10.10
C VAL A 159 6.52 -24.09 -9.72
N GLN A 160 5.85 -23.45 -8.76
CA GLN A 160 4.48 -23.83 -8.38
C GLN A 160 3.49 -23.72 -9.55
N LEU A 161 3.65 -22.70 -10.38
CA LEU A 161 2.87 -22.49 -11.59
C LEU A 161 3.07 -23.64 -12.59
N CYS A 162 4.32 -24.01 -12.85
CA CYS A 162 4.63 -25.10 -13.77
C CYS A 162 4.17 -26.46 -13.24
N GLN A 163 4.18 -26.68 -11.92
CA GLN A 163 3.59 -27.86 -11.29
C GLN A 163 2.07 -27.88 -11.47
N GLU A 164 1.38 -26.78 -11.20
CA GLU A 164 -0.08 -26.67 -11.35
C GLU A 164 -0.53 -26.84 -12.81
N LEU A 165 0.30 -26.37 -13.76
CA LEU A 165 0.11 -26.60 -15.20
C LEU A 165 0.48 -28.02 -15.65
N ASN A 166 1.04 -28.85 -14.75
CA ASN A 166 1.55 -30.20 -15.01
C ASN A 166 2.65 -30.27 -16.09
N ILE A 167 3.43 -29.20 -16.28
CA ILE A 167 4.53 -29.14 -17.26
C ILE A 167 5.91 -29.44 -16.66
N ILE A 168 5.99 -29.52 -15.32
CA ILE A 168 7.11 -30.12 -14.59
C ILE A 168 6.59 -31.12 -13.56
N GLU A 169 7.45 -32.05 -13.16
CA GLU A 169 7.16 -33.03 -12.12
C GLU A 169 8.28 -33.11 -11.09
N GLU A 170 7.91 -33.41 -9.84
CA GLU A 170 8.86 -33.58 -8.75
C GLU A 170 9.48 -34.98 -8.79
N ILE A 171 10.81 -35.04 -8.73
CA ILE A 171 11.58 -36.27 -8.67
C ILE A 171 12.01 -36.50 -7.23
N ARG A 172 11.89 -37.73 -6.75
CA ARG A 172 12.38 -38.11 -5.42
C ARG A 172 13.88 -37.88 -5.30
N ALA A 173 14.27 -37.06 -4.35
CA ALA A 173 15.66 -36.83 -3.97
C ALA A 173 15.79 -36.73 -2.44
N ILE A 174 16.97 -37.07 -1.91
CA ILE A 174 17.23 -37.02 -0.47
C ILE A 174 17.62 -35.58 -0.11
N ASN A 175 16.95 -35.00 0.89
CA ASN A 175 17.23 -33.67 1.47
C ASN A 175 17.15 -32.46 0.50
N CYS A 176 16.55 -32.63 -0.68
CA CYS A 176 16.32 -31.55 -1.64
C CYS A 176 15.04 -31.81 -2.44
N LYS A 177 14.51 -30.76 -3.07
CA LYS A 177 13.46 -30.91 -4.08
C LYS A 177 14.06 -30.81 -5.47
N CYS A 178 13.76 -31.77 -6.31
CA CYS A 178 14.23 -31.83 -7.69
C CYS A 178 13.02 -31.82 -8.63
N PHE A 179 13.11 -31.05 -9.71
CA PHE A 179 12.06 -31.02 -10.72
C PHE A 179 12.63 -31.30 -12.12
N GLN A 180 11.88 -32.01 -12.94
CA GLN A 180 12.18 -32.21 -14.37
C GLN A 180 11.00 -31.79 -15.25
N VAL A 181 11.31 -31.49 -16.51
CA VAL A 181 10.31 -31.18 -17.54
C VAL A 181 9.44 -32.41 -17.81
N SER A 182 8.12 -32.24 -17.78
CA SER A 182 7.17 -33.29 -18.12
C SER A 182 6.87 -33.32 -19.63
N GLY A 183 6.34 -34.44 -20.13
CA GLY A 183 5.93 -34.55 -21.53
C GLY A 183 4.86 -33.54 -21.95
N SER A 184 4.03 -33.09 -21.00
CA SER A 184 2.94 -32.12 -21.23
C SER A 184 3.41 -30.72 -21.61
N TYR A 185 4.70 -30.40 -21.41
CA TYR A 185 5.25 -29.11 -21.81
C TYR A 185 5.17 -28.89 -23.33
N ILE A 186 5.28 -29.95 -24.14
CA ILE A 186 5.17 -29.87 -25.60
C ILE A 186 3.78 -29.34 -26.00
N ASP A 187 2.72 -29.89 -25.39
CA ASP A 187 1.35 -29.47 -25.64
C ASP A 187 1.11 -28.03 -25.18
N PHE A 188 1.63 -27.66 -24.01
CA PHE A 188 1.56 -26.29 -23.52
C PHE A 188 2.25 -25.31 -24.48
N LYS A 189 3.41 -25.67 -25.02
CA LYS A 189 4.20 -24.82 -25.93
C LYS A 189 3.46 -24.53 -27.24
N MET A 190 2.64 -25.49 -27.72
CA MET A 190 1.85 -25.35 -28.95
C MET A 190 0.63 -24.42 -28.82
N LEU A 191 0.22 -24.06 -27.59
CA LEU A 191 -0.89 -23.14 -27.35
C LEU A 191 -0.53 -21.72 -27.83
N SER A 192 -1.56 -20.95 -28.21
CA SER A 192 -1.42 -19.51 -28.42
C SER A 192 -1.06 -18.80 -27.09
N ASN A 193 -0.43 -17.63 -27.17
CA ASN A 193 -0.07 -16.86 -25.97
C ASN A 193 -1.29 -16.50 -25.11
N LYS A 194 -2.39 -16.16 -25.77
CA LYS A 194 -3.68 -15.92 -25.12
C LYS A 194 -4.20 -17.13 -24.33
N GLU A 195 -4.11 -18.33 -24.91
CA GLU A 195 -4.50 -19.57 -24.21
C GLU A 195 -3.55 -19.91 -23.07
N LYS A 196 -2.23 -19.71 -23.26
CA LYS A 196 -1.22 -19.88 -22.20
C LYS A 196 -1.54 -18.97 -21.02
N LEU A 197 -1.78 -17.68 -21.26
CA LEU A 197 -2.13 -16.72 -20.21
C LEU A 197 -3.43 -17.08 -19.48
N ASN A 198 -4.45 -17.54 -20.19
CA ASN A 198 -5.68 -17.99 -19.55
C ASN A 198 -5.45 -19.20 -18.63
N ARG A 199 -4.63 -20.19 -19.05
CA ARG A 199 -4.26 -21.32 -18.20
C ARG A 199 -3.41 -20.90 -17.00
N ILE A 200 -2.46 -19.99 -17.22
CA ILE A 200 -1.61 -19.41 -16.16
C ILE A 200 -2.46 -18.69 -15.12
N PHE A 201 -3.43 -17.90 -15.55
CA PHE A 201 -4.35 -17.20 -14.65
C PHE A 201 -5.19 -18.17 -13.80
N GLN A 202 -5.78 -19.18 -14.43
CA GLN A 202 -6.55 -20.24 -13.76
C GLN A 202 -5.73 -20.98 -12.70
N ALA A 203 -4.50 -21.36 -13.06
CA ALA A 203 -3.54 -22.03 -12.19
C ALA A 203 -3.10 -21.10 -11.03
N THR A 204 -2.87 -19.83 -11.33
CA THR A 204 -2.49 -18.83 -10.31
C THR A 204 -3.56 -18.69 -9.23
N ILE A 205 -4.84 -18.63 -9.60
CA ILE A 205 -5.95 -18.62 -8.62
C ILE A 205 -5.89 -19.85 -7.69
N ASN A 206 -5.61 -21.04 -8.24
CA ASN A 206 -5.50 -22.26 -7.43
C ASN A 206 -4.30 -22.21 -6.49
N ILE A 207 -3.15 -21.73 -6.99
CA ILE A 207 -1.91 -21.59 -6.21
C ILE A 207 -2.12 -20.62 -5.06
N THR A 208 -2.67 -19.44 -5.34
CA THR A 208 -2.96 -18.42 -4.33
C THR A 208 -3.92 -18.96 -3.26
N MET A 209 -5.02 -19.59 -3.66
CA MET A 209 -5.97 -20.22 -2.73
C MET A 209 -5.29 -21.30 -1.87
N ARG A 210 -4.47 -22.17 -2.47
CA ARG A 210 -3.75 -23.21 -1.76
C ARG A 210 -2.76 -22.64 -0.75
N ASN A 211 -2.00 -21.61 -1.14
CA ASN A 211 -0.97 -21.02 -0.29
C ASN A 211 -1.58 -20.24 0.87
N ILE A 212 -2.65 -19.46 0.63
CA ILE A 212 -3.39 -18.79 1.70
C ILE A 212 -3.95 -19.81 2.71
N ASN A 213 -4.54 -20.90 2.22
CA ASN A 213 -5.08 -21.96 3.07
C ASN A 213 -4.05 -22.76 3.87
N ASN A 214 -2.75 -22.61 3.56
CA ASN A 214 -1.65 -23.24 4.26
C ASN A 214 -0.93 -22.28 5.22
N ILE A 215 -1.40 -21.04 5.39
CA ILE A 215 -0.90 -20.13 6.41
C ILE A 215 -1.30 -20.68 7.79
N ASN A 216 -0.37 -20.66 8.75
CA ASN A 216 -0.50 -21.35 10.04
C ASN A 216 -1.77 -20.95 10.81
N ASN A 217 -2.11 -19.67 10.81
CA ASN A 217 -3.22 -19.15 11.60
C ASN A 217 -4.58 -19.25 10.89
N VAL A 218 -4.64 -19.64 9.61
CA VAL A 218 -5.92 -19.72 8.88
C VAL A 218 -6.79 -20.85 9.42
N GLN A 219 -7.94 -20.48 9.97
CA GLN A 219 -8.88 -21.42 10.61
C GLN A 219 -10.02 -21.81 9.66
N LYS A 220 -10.50 -20.85 8.87
CA LYS A 220 -11.50 -21.09 7.82
C LYS A 220 -10.83 -20.97 6.47
N LYS A 221 -10.98 -22.00 5.63
CA LYS A 221 -10.34 -22.02 4.31
C LYS A 221 -10.98 -21.01 3.36
N ALA A 222 -10.15 -20.19 2.71
CA ALA A 222 -10.47 -19.38 1.56
C ALA A 222 -10.97 -20.27 0.42
N THR A 223 -12.00 -19.79 -0.26
CA THR A 223 -12.60 -20.41 -1.44
C THR A 223 -12.08 -19.75 -2.71
N ARG A 224 -12.12 -20.49 -3.82
CA ARG A 224 -11.80 -19.96 -5.15
C ARG A 224 -12.62 -18.72 -5.50
N LYS A 225 -13.89 -18.70 -5.09
CA LYS A 225 -14.79 -17.57 -5.31
C LYS A 225 -14.30 -16.30 -4.60
N GLN A 226 -13.88 -16.41 -3.33
CA GLN A 226 -13.34 -15.26 -2.59
C GLN A 226 -12.07 -14.72 -3.28
N ILE A 227 -11.15 -15.57 -3.74
CA ILE A 227 -9.97 -15.11 -4.48
C ILE A 227 -10.35 -14.35 -5.76
N ILE A 228 -11.37 -14.82 -6.49
CA ILE A 228 -11.86 -14.15 -7.69
C ILE A 228 -12.55 -12.82 -7.36
N GLU A 229 -13.27 -12.72 -6.24
CA GLU A 229 -13.91 -11.46 -5.81
C GLU A 229 -12.90 -10.34 -5.56
N PHE A 230 -11.69 -10.67 -5.09
CA PHE A 230 -10.59 -9.73 -4.97
C PHE A 230 -9.99 -9.31 -6.32
N LEU A 231 -10.18 -10.06 -7.40
CA LEU A 231 -9.76 -9.63 -8.73
C LEU A 231 -10.81 -8.67 -9.31
N ASN A 232 -10.89 -7.44 -8.79
CA ASN A 232 -11.88 -6.46 -9.22
C ASN A 232 -11.35 -5.02 -9.11
N ASN A 233 -12.13 -4.04 -9.60
CA ASN A 233 -11.91 -2.63 -9.32
C ASN A 233 -12.49 -2.25 -7.95
N ASP A 234 -12.06 -1.11 -7.40
CA ASP A 234 -12.61 -0.52 -6.18
C ASP A 234 -12.63 -1.55 -5.02
N ILE A 235 -11.50 -2.26 -4.88
CA ILE A 235 -11.18 -3.06 -3.69
C ILE A 235 -10.50 -2.13 -2.69
N LYS A 236 -10.93 -2.19 -1.44
CA LYS A 236 -10.49 -1.29 -0.37
C LYS A 236 -10.02 -2.06 0.85
N GLU A 237 -9.33 -1.38 1.74
CA GLU A 237 -8.88 -1.91 3.02
C GLU A 237 -10.00 -2.65 3.78
N GLU A 238 -11.24 -2.14 3.79
CA GLU A 238 -12.34 -2.81 4.49
C GLU A 238 -12.73 -4.16 3.87
N ASP A 239 -12.50 -4.35 2.57
CA ASP A 239 -12.70 -5.64 1.91
C ASP A 239 -11.64 -6.66 2.37
N PHE A 240 -10.38 -6.24 2.53
CA PHE A 240 -9.31 -7.08 3.09
C PHE A 240 -9.56 -7.42 4.55
N ASN A 241 -9.92 -6.42 5.37
CA ASN A 241 -10.23 -6.60 6.78
C ASN A 241 -11.34 -7.64 6.95
N ARG A 242 -12.44 -7.52 6.19
CA ARG A 242 -13.51 -8.52 6.19
C ARG A 242 -13.04 -9.91 5.78
N PHE A 243 -12.16 -10.01 4.78
CA PHE A 243 -11.64 -11.30 4.34
C PHE A 243 -10.76 -11.96 5.42
N ILE A 244 -9.90 -11.19 6.08
CA ILE A 244 -9.07 -11.67 7.18
C ILE A 244 -9.93 -12.13 8.35
N ASP A 245 -10.96 -11.36 8.72
CA ASP A 245 -11.92 -11.73 9.78
C ASP A 245 -12.62 -13.07 9.48
N GLU A 246 -12.97 -13.30 8.21
CA GLU A 246 -13.56 -14.57 7.80
C GLU A 246 -12.57 -15.74 7.91
N LEU A 247 -11.28 -15.53 7.67
CA LEU A 247 -10.22 -16.55 7.84
C LEU A 247 -9.89 -16.81 9.31
N LEU A 248 -10.11 -15.82 10.19
CA LEU A 248 -9.79 -15.82 11.62
C LEU A 248 -10.99 -15.51 12.55
N PRO A 249 -12.07 -16.32 12.55
CA PRO A 249 -13.30 -15.99 13.28
C PRO A 249 -13.15 -15.83 14.80
N PHE A 250 -12.08 -16.37 15.40
CA PHE A 250 -11.82 -16.32 16.85
C PHE A 250 -10.75 -15.30 17.26
N ALA A 251 -10.22 -14.49 16.35
CA ALA A 251 -9.12 -13.57 16.67
C ALA A 251 -9.50 -12.52 17.73
N ASN A 252 -10.77 -12.15 17.83
CA ASN A 252 -11.24 -11.20 18.86
C ASN A 252 -11.13 -11.78 20.29
N ASN A 253 -11.11 -13.11 20.44
CA ASN A 253 -10.92 -13.77 21.74
C ASN A 253 -9.44 -13.99 22.10
N PHE A 254 -8.50 -13.67 21.19
CA PHE A 254 -7.06 -13.78 21.45
C PHE A 254 -6.60 -12.86 22.57
N ILE A 255 -7.11 -11.62 22.55
CA ILE A 255 -6.84 -10.58 23.54
C ILE A 255 -7.16 -11.09 24.96
N GLU A 256 -8.31 -11.73 25.14
CA GLU A 256 -8.78 -12.21 26.45
C GLU A 256 -7.85 -13.25 27.08
N ASN A 257 -7.01 -13.92 26.26
CA ASN A 257 -6.11 -14.98 26.70
C ASN A 257 -4.62 -14.60 26.58
N ILE A 258 -4.29 -13.34 26.26
CA ILE A 258 -2.90 -12.90 26.01
C ILE A 258 -1.99 -13.12 27.23
N ASP A 259 -2.51 -12.88 28.44
CA ASP A 259 -1.79 -13.06 29.71
C ASP A 259 -1.46 -14.54 29.99
N GLN A 260 -2.09 -15.49 29.26
CA GLN A 260 -1.79 -16.92 29.34
C GLN A 260 -0.77 -17.38 28.29
N LEU A 261 -0.48 -16.53 27.28
CA LEU A 261 0.37 -16.86 26.14
C LEU A 261 1.78 -16.29 26.26
N THR A 262 1.97 -15.22 27.03
CA THR A 262 3.29 -14.64 27.30
C THR A 262 3.36 -13.99 28.69
N GLU A 263 4.50 -14.16 29.36
CA GLU A 263 4.83 -13.45 30.61
C GLU A 263 5.71 -12.20 30.35
N ASP A 264 6.04 -11.91 29.09
CA ASP A 264 6.85 -10.75 28.71
C ASP A 264 6.06 -9.45 28.88
N LYS A 265 6.45 -8.67 29.89
CA LYS A 265 5.80 -7.39 30.23
C LYS A 265 5.83 -6.37 29.10
N ASN A 266 6.87 -6.33 28.27
CA ASN A 266 6.97 -5.37 27.18
C ASN A 266 5.99 -5.72 26.06
N ILE A 267 5.80 -7.01 25.77
CA ILE A 267 4.81 -7.48 24.80
C ILE A 267 3.39 -7.18 25.32
N LEU A 268 3.12 -7.49 26.59
CA LEU A 268 1.82 -7.22 27.22
C LEU A 268 1.48 -5.72 27.24
N GLU A 269 2.44 -4.85 27.58
CA GLU A 269 2.25 -3.40 27.55
C GLU A 269 2.01 -2.88 26.13
N THR A 270 2.72 -3.42 25.13
CA THR A 270 2.51 -3.07 23.72
C THR A 270 1.11 -3.45 23.25
N ILE A 271 0.65 -4.64 23.60
CA ILE A 271 -0.68 -5.14 23.19
C ILE A 271 -1.78 -4.37 23.91
N LYS A 272 -1.59 -4.02 25.19
CA LYS A 272 -2.50 -3.15 25.94
C LYS A 272 -2.57 -1.74 25.35
N PHE A 273 -1.43 -1.19 24.95
CA PHE A 273 -1.37 0.09 24.24
C PHE A 273 -2.11 0.02 22.89
N ALA A 274 -1.85 -1.03 22.11
CA ALA A 274 -2.57 -1.30 20.87
C ALA A 274 -4.09 -1.44 21.10
N GLN A 275 -4.54 -2.06 22.22
CA GLN A 275 -5.96 -2.20 22.59
C GLN A 275 -6.63 -0.87 22.89
N VAL A 276 -5.87 0.06 23.49
CA VAL A 276 -6.36 1.42 23.70
C VAL A 276 -6.56 2.13 22.35
N LEU A 277 -5.67 1.92 21.38
CA LEU A 277 -5.74 2.56 20.06
C LEU A 277 -6.78 1.94 19.12
N MET A 278 -6.81 0.62 18.99
CA MET A 278 -7.60 -0.08 17.97
C MET A 278 -8.84 -0.83 18.53
N GLY A 279 -9.09 -0.77 19.84
CA GLY A 279 -10.21 -1.43 20.50
C GLY A 279 -10.20 -2.96 20.38
N ASP A 280 -11.39 -3.57 20.23
CA ASP A 280 -11.57 -5.03 20.17
C ASP A 280 -10.90 -5.69 18.93
N ASN A 281 -10.50 -4.88 17.92
CA ASN A 281 -9.93 -5.36 16.67
C ASN A 281 -8.43 -5.70 16.75
N VAL A 282 -7.75 -5.40 17.86
CA VAL A 282 -6.30 -5.67 18.01
C VAL A 282 -5.97 -7.15 17.83
N GLY A 283 -6.84 -8.05 18.28
CA GLY A 283 -6.63 -9.49 18.14
C GLY A 283 -6.62 -9.90 16.67
N ALA A 284 -7.58 -9.40 15.89
CA ALA A 284 -7.64 -9.58 14.45
C ALA A 284 -6.46 -8.91 13.73
N PHE A 285 -6.01 -7.74 14.16
CA PHE A 285 -4.84 -7.06 13.60
C PHE A 285 -3.54 -7.83 13.82
N ILE A 286 -3.24 -8.22 15.06
CA ILE A 286 -2.03 -8.96 15.43
C ILE A 286 -2.02 -10.34 14.75
N MET A 287 -3.13 -11.10 14.84
CA MET A 287 -3.22 -12.41 14.21
C MET A 287 -3.28 -12.34 12.68
N GLY A 288 -3.88 -11.26 12.16
CA GLY A 288 -4.02 -10.99 10.74
C GLY A 288 -2.74 -10.52 10.07
N THR A 289 -1.74 -10.02 10.82
CA THR A 289 -0.46 -9.55 10.27
C THR A 289 0.25 -10.62 9.45
N GLU A 290 0.31 -11.86 9.96
CA GLU A 290 0.86 -12.99 9.19
C GLU A 290 0.09 -13.22 7.89
N ILE A 291 -1.25 -13.17 7.95
CA ILE A 291 -2.11 -13.34 6.78
C ILE A 291 -1.89 -12.21 5.76
N ARG A 292 -1.80 -10.94 6.19
CA ARG A 292 -1.55 -9.78 5.30
C ARG A 292 -0.24 -9.92 4.54
N VAL A 293 0.86 -10.24 5.24
CA VAL A 293 2.17 -10.46 4.62
C VAL A 293 2.12 -11.58 3.59
N TYR A 294 1.55 -12.74 3.94
CA TYR A 294 1.44 -13.84 2.98
C TYR A 294 0.41 -13.58 1.87
N PHE A 295 -0.60 -12.77 2.13
CA PHE A 295 -1.55 -12.32 1.12
C PHE A 295 -0.83 -11.45 0.08
N ASP A 296 0.03 -10.52 0.50
CA ASP A 296 0.87 -9.78 -0.46
C ASP A 296 1.77 -10.73 -1.27
N ILE A 297 2.47 -11.65 -0.60
CA ILE A 297 3.37 -12.62 -1.26
C ILE A 297 2.63 -13.47 -2.30
N TYR A 298 1.44 -13.99 -1.98
CA TYR A 298 0.75 -15.01 -2.77
C TYR A 298 -0.38 -14.48 -3.66
N PHE A 299 -0.93 -13.31 -3.36
CA PHE A 299 -2.00 -12.66 -4.12
C PHE A 299 -1.50 -11.36 -4.73
N THR A 300 -1.24 -10.34 -3.93
CA THR A 300 -1.06 -8.96 -4.42
C THR A 300 0.14 -8.88 -5.36
N THR A 301 1.33 -9.29 -4.90
CA THR A 301 2.55 -9.32 -5.71
C THR A 301 2.39 -10.17 -6.99
N VAL A 302 1.70 -11.30 -6.89
CA VAL A 302 1.52 -12.23 -8.03
C VAL A 302 0.61 -11.63 -9.10
N PHE A 303 -0.55 -11.12 -8.70
CA PHE A 303 -1.52 -10.57 -9.65
C PHE A 303 -1.17 -9.15 -10.10
N SER A 304 -0.37 -8.40 -9.34
CA SER A 304 0.12 -7.06 -9.73
C SER A 304 1.46 -7.13 -10.46
N TYR A 305 2.55 -7.45 -9.77
CA TYR A 305 3.92 -7.33 -10.29
C TYR A 305 4.28 -8.45 -11.27
N TYR A 306 3.87 -9.69 -10.99
CA TYR A 306 4.25 -10.82 -11.85
C TYR A 306 3.37 -10.95 -13.11
N LEU A 307 2.07 -10.64 -13.00
CA LEU A 307 1.09 -10.78 -14.09
C LEU A 307 0.56 -9.44 -14.64
N GLY A 308 0.81 -8.31 -13.97
CA GLY A 308 0.38 -7.00 -14.46
C GLY A 308 -1.14 -6.79 -14.45
N LEU A 309 -1.92 -7.52 -13.65
CA LEU A 309 -3.38 -7.49 -13.69
C LEU A 309 -3.98 -6.48 -12.70
N LEU A 310 -3.32 -6.28 -11.56
CA LEU A 310 -3.73 -5.34 -10.51
C LEU A 310 -2.80 -4.12 -10.47
N ALA A 311 -3.36 -2.98 -10.09
CA ALA A 311 -2.67 -1.76 -9.72
C ALA A 311 -2.94 -1.49 -8.23
N PRO A 312 -2.14 -2.11 -7.33
CA PRO A 312 -2.29 -1.95 -5.90
C PRO A 312 -1.72 -0.62 -5.42
N THR A 313 -2.18 -0.20 -4.26
CA THR A 313 -1.64 0.93 -3.50
C THR A 313 -1.27 0.46 -2.10
N TYR A 314 0.00 0.62 -1.73
CA TYR A 314 0.46 0.43 -0.37
C TYR A 314 0.41 1.74 0.39
N LEU A 315 0.07 1.66 1.68
CA LEU A 315 0.01 2.83 2.55
C LEU A 315 1.41 3.38 2.80
N GLY A 316 1.48 4.72 2.87
CA GLY A 316 2.65 5.41 3.38
C GLY A 316 3.72 5.74 2.35
N THR A 317 4.58 6.67 2.78
CA THR A 317 5.75 7.07 2.01
C THR A 317 6.83 5.99 2.11
N PHE A 318 7.28 5.50 0.97
CA PHE A 318 8.34 4.49 0.92
C PHE A 318 9.73 5.04 1.25
N LEU A 319 10.40 4.40 2.22
CA LEU A 319 11.76 4.73 2.67
C LEU A 319 12.68 3.50 2.62
N ILE A 320 13.76 3.57 1.84
CA ILE A 320 14.71 2.45 1.73
C ILE A 320 15.44 2.21 3.05
N GLU A 321 15.76 3.29 3.78
CA GLU A 321 16.47 3.21 5.05
C GLU A 321 15.69 2.40 6.10
N GLU A 322 14.37 2.58 6.15
CA GLU A 322 13.50 1.86 7.08
C GLU A 322 13.56 0.35 6.85
N ILE A 323 13.42 -0.08 5.59
CA ILE A 323 13.49 -1.49 5.20
C ILE A 323 14.86 -2.07 5.56
N ILE A 324 15.94 -1.35 5.27
CA ILE A 324 17.31 -1.81 5.59
C ILE A 324 17.51 -1.95 7.10
N CYS A 325 16.98 -1.03 7.90
CA CYS A 325 17.01 -1.14 9.36
C CYS A 325 16.28 -2.40 9.81
N GLY A 326 15.01 -2.57 9.44
CA GLY A 326 14.22 -3.73 9.89
C GLY A 326 14.80 -5.08 9.45
N LEU A 327 15.42 -5.15 8.26
CA LEU A 327 16.11 -6.36 7.80
C LEU A 327 17.37 -6.71 8.60
N LYS A 328 18.07 -5.72 9.17
CA LYS A 328 19.24 -5.96 10.03
C LYS A 328 18.85 -6.55 11.38
N GLU A 329 17.68 -6.19 11.87
CA GLU A 329 17.14 -6.64 13.16
C GLU A 329 16.40 -7.98 13.07
N SER A 330 15.91 -8.31 11.88
CA SER A 330 15.15 -9.54 11.63
C SER A 330 16.02 -10.79 11.76
N ASN A 331 15.63 -11.70 12.65
CA ASN A 331 16.33 -12.94 12.93
C ASN A 331 15.73 -14.13 12.15
N ASP A 332 14.42 -14.11 11.92
CA ASP A 332 13.73 -15.20 11.22
C ASP A 332 13.28 -14.84 9.79
N PHE A 333 12.66 -15.81 9.12
CA PHE A 333 12.19 -15.66 7.75
C PHE A 333 10.98 -14.74 7.65
N PHE A 334 10.03 -14.84 8.59
CA PHE A 334 8.80 -14.06 8.55
C PHE A 334 9.08 -12.58 8.82
N GLU A 335 9.90 -12.27 9.82
CA GLU A 335 10.32 -10.90 10.12
C GLU A 335 10.96 -10.23 8.89
N LYS A 336 11.84 -10.95 8.19
CA LYS A 336 12.43 -10.44 6.94
C LYS A 336 11.41 -10.23 5.83
N ALA A 337 10.45 -11.15 5.70
CA ALA A 337 9.38 -11.01 4.72
C ALA A 337 8.48 -9.80 5.05
N ALA A 338 8.11 -9.63 6.32
CA ALA A 338 7.26 -8.52 6.77
C ALA A 338 7.88 -7.13 6.53
N ASN A 339 9.20 -7.04 6.36
CA ASN A 339 9.87 -5.78 6.01
C ASN A 339 9.77 -5.39 4.53
N VAL A 340 9.45 -6.33 3.64
CA VAL A 340 9.42 -6.09 2.19
C VAL A 340 8.11 -6.51 1.52
N PHE A 341 7.19 -7.08 2.30
CA PHE A 341 5.83 -7.42 1.90
C PHE A 341 4.88 -6.76 2.88
N ASN A 342 4.05 -5.87 2.35
CA ASN A 342 3.19 -4.98 3.11
C ASN A 342 1.74 -5.17 2.67
N ASP A 343 0.83 -4.78 3.55
CA ASP A 343 -0.58 -4.79 3.21
C ASP A 343 -0.92 -3.69 2.20
N GLU A 344 -1.85 -4.00 1.31
CA GLU A 344 -2.40 -3.00 0.38
C GLU A 344 -3.66 -2.37 0.97
N ILE A 345 -3.81 -1.06 0.80
CA ILE A 345 -5.01 -0.33 1.24
C ILE A 345 -6.12 -0.36 0.18
N GLY A 346 -5.82 -0.91 -1.00
CA GLY A 346 -6.76 -1.03 -2.10
C GLY A 346 -6.08 -1.19 -3.44
N HIS A 347 -6.88 -1.61 -4.43
CA HIS A 347 -6.41 -1.77 -5.80
C HIS A 347 -7.52 -1.66 -6.84
N ASN A 348 -7.07 -1.45 -8.07
CA ASN A 348 -7.89 -1.53 -9.27
C ASN A 348 -7.31 -2.51 -10.29
N LEU A 349 -8.13 -2.92 -11.27
CA LEU A 349 -7.64 -3.67 -12.42
C LEU A 349 -6.88 -2.76 -13.38
N THR A 350 -5.75 -3.25 -13.89
CA THR A 350 -5.06 -2.63 -15.04
C THR A 350 -5.88 -2.84 -16.32
N LYS A 351 -5.49 -2.17 -17.42
CA LYS A 351 -6.12 -2.43 -18.73
C LYS A 351 -5.96 -3.89 -19.18
N LEU A 352 -4.84 -4.54 -18.87
CA LEU A 352 -4.66 -5.97 -19.11
C LEU A 352 -5.55 -6.82 -18.21
N GLY A 353 -5.61 -6.50 -16.92
CA GLY A 353 -6.48 -7.19 -15.95
C GLY A 353 -7.95 -7.18 -16.36
N LEU A 354 -8.45 -6.01 -16.78
CA LEU A 354 -9.83 -5.86 -17.29
C LEU A 354 -10.12 -6.82 -18.45
N GLU A 355 -9.22 -6.92 -19.43
CA GLU A 355 -9.43 -7.75 -20.60
C GLU A 355 -9.37 -9.24 -20.28
N LEU A 356 -8.44 -9.65 -19.42
CA LEU A 356 -8.32 -11.05 -19.01
C LEU A 356 -9.54 -11.50 -18.20
N LEU A 357 -10.05 -10.66 -17.29
CA LEU A 357 -11.24 -10.99 -16.50
C LEU A 357 -12.52 -11.00 -17.32
N LYS A 358 -12.66 -10.13 -18.32
CA LYS A 358 -13.78 -10.20 -19.28
C LYS A 358 -13.82 -11.54 -20.01
N MET A 359 -12.64 -12.08 -20.39
CA MET A 359 -12.57 -13.41 -21.01
C MET A 359 -12.99 -14.53 -20.05
N TYR A 360 -12.78 -14.34 -18.75
CA TYR A 360 -13.20 -15.28 -17.72
C TYR A 360 -14.71 -15.21 -17.42
N GLY A 361 -15.37 -14.11 -17.80
CA GLY A 361 -16.83 -13.93 -17.67
C GLY A 361 -17.29 -13.28 -16.35
N GLU A 362 -16.37 -12.66 -15.60
CA GLU A 362 -16.71 -12.03 -14.32
C GLU A 362 -17.39 -10.67 -14.45
N LYS A 363 -18.21 -10.32 -13.46
CA LYS A 363 -18.77 -8.97 -13.33
C LYS A 363 -17.74 -8.04 -12.71
N ILE A 364 -17.35 -7.03 -13.48
CA ILE A 364 -16.34 -6.05 -13.07
C ILE A 364 -17.05 -4.80 -12.53
N LYS A 365 -16.69 -4.38 -11.32
CA LYS A 365 -17.11 -3.10 -10.71
C LYS A 365 -16.62 -1.94 -11.57
N GLU A 366 -17.38 -0.85 -11.65
CA GLU A 366 -16.89 0.37 -12.30
C GLU A 366 -15.68 0.93 -11.53
N ASN A 367 -14.65 1.33 -12.26
CA ASN A 367 -13.55 2.08 -11.67
C ASN A 367 -14.05 3.52 -11.44
N LYS A 368 -14.11 3.93 -10.16
CA LYS A 368 -14.56 5.27 -9.75
C LYS A 368 -13.44 6.31 -9.69
N GLU A 369 -12.20 5.89 -9.86
CA GLU A 369 -11.07 6.82 -9.90
C GLU A 369 -11.13 7.65 -11.18
N SER A 370 -11.06 8.96 -11.02
CA SER A 370 -10.99 9.88 -12.15
C SER A 370 -9.66 9.71 -12.88
N ASN A 371 -9.69 9.84 -14.21
CA ASN A 371 -8.46 9.83 -14.99
C ASN A 371 -7.57 11.01 -14.56
N PHE A 372 -6.37 10.69 -14.08
CA PHE A 372 -5.33 11.67 -13.84
C PHE A 372 -5.01 12.49 -15.11
N HIS A 373 -4.91 13.81 -15.00
CA HIS A 373 -4.62 14.69 -16.14
C HIS A 373 -3.13 15.00 -16.27
N MET A 374 -2.57 14.83 -17.48
CA MET A 374 -1.14 15.03 -17.76
C MET A 374 -0.60 16.41 -17.36
N ASN A 375 -1.43 17.45 -17.39
CA ASN A 375 -1.02 18.80 -17.01
C ASN A 375 -0.64 18.94 -15.53
N ASN A 376 -0.99 17.95 -14.70
CA ASN A 376 -0.70 17.96 -13.28
C ASN A 376 0.53 17.11 -12.90
N VAL A 377 1.12 16.33 -13.82
CA VAL A 377 2.28 15.43 -13.54
C VAL A 377 3.38 16.17 -12.80
N GLU A 378 3.81 17.31 -13.32
CA GLU A 378 4.91 18.08 -12.75
C GLU A 378 4.59 18.55 -11.33
N LYS A 379 3.36 19.03 -11.09
CA LYS A 379 2.91 19.49 -9.76
C LYS A 379 2.95 18.33 -8.76
N PHE A 380 2.45 17.16 -9.16
CA PHE A 380 2.41 15.98 -8.31
C PHE A 380 3.79 15.44 -7.99
N VAL A 381 4.68 15.31 -8.98
CA VAL A 381 6.07 14.86 -8.74
C VAL A 381 6.78 15.82 -7.79
N LYS A 382 6.59 17.14 -7.93
CA LYS A 382 7.13 18.13 -7.00
C LYS A 382 6.56 18.00 -5.58
N GLN A 383 5.26 17.78 -5.45
CA GLN A 383 4.59 17.57 -4.16
C GLN A 383 5.10 16.30 -3.47
N ALA A 384 5.14 15.18 -4.19
CA ALA A 384 5.66 13.90 -3.68
C ALA A 384 7.09 14.04 -3.13
N LYS A 385 7.97 14.75 -3.85
CA LYS A 385 9.34 15.04 -3.38
C LYS A 385 9.38 15.91 -2.12
N HIS A 386 8.44 16.83 -1.97
CA HIS A 386 8.35 17.64 -0.77
C HIS A 386 7.90 16.79 0.41
N GLU A 387 6.79 16.07 0.28
CA GLU A 387 6.25 15.22 1.34
C GLU A 387 7.25 14.14 1.76
N LYS A 388 7.94 13.51 0.80
CA LYS A 388 8.99 12.55 1.11
C LYS A 388 10.11 13.18 1.93
N ARG A 389 10.59 14.38 1.58
CA ARG A 389 11.63 15.06 2.38
C ARG A 389 11.16 15.34 3.81
N ASP A 390 9.92 15.79 3.98
CA ASP A 390 9.35 16.08 5.29
C ASP A 390 9.21 14.80 6.13
N VAL A 391 8.84 13.68 5.51
CA VAL A 391 8.81 12.35 6.16
C VAL A 391 10.21 11.90 6.55
N LEU A 392 11.21 12.06 5.68
CA LEU A 392 12.61 11.73 6.00
C LEU A 392 13.18 12.58 7.15
N GLU A 393 12.86 13.87 7.20
CA GLU A 393 13.31 14.77 8.26
C GLU A 393 12.74 14.33 9.60
N LYS A 394 11.43 14.09 9.68
CA LYS A 394 10.78 13.55 10.88
C LYS A 394 11.35 12.19 11.28
N TYR A 395 11.56 11.29 10.32
CA TYR A 395 12.18 9.98 10.58
C TYR A 395 13.56 10.13 11.23
N LYS A 396 14.39 11.06 10.75
CA LYS A 396 15.72 11.33 11.32
C LYS A 396 15.63 11.95 12.72
N GLU A 397 14.74 12.91 12.93
CA GLU A 397 14.49 13.51 14.24
C GLU A 397 14.07 12.45 15.27
N CYS A 398 13.12 11.57 14.92
CA CYS A 398 12.71 10.46 15.76
C CYS A 398 13.89 9.53 16.08
N LYS A 399 14.70 9.18 15.07
CA LYS A 399 15.89 8.34 15.25
C LYS A 399 16.92 8.97 16.20
N GLU A 400 17.10 10.28 16.15
CA GLU A 400 17.98 11.02 17.06
C GLU A 400 17.42 11.08 18.49
N LEU A 401 16.11 11.25 18.65
CA LEU A 401 15.44 11.36 19.95
C LEU A 401 15.34 10.02 20.70
N TYR A 402 14.99 8.93 20.02
CA TYR A 402 14.70 7.64 20.65
C TYR A 402 15.88 6.64 20.61
N GLY A 403 16.99 6.98 19.94
CA GLY A 403 18.21 6.17 19.93
C GLY A 403 18.05 4.84 19.18
N LYS A 404 18.81 3.81 19.60
CA LYS A 404 18.84 2.46 18.98
C LYS A 404 17.78 1.48 19.50
N ASP A 405 16.88 1.90 20.38
CA ASP A 405 15.71 1.08 20.74
C ASP A 405 14.69 1.17 19.58
N GLU A 406 15.06 0.58 18.44
CA GLU A 406 14.43 0.67 17.12
C GLU A 406 13.04 -0.01 17.05
N ASN A 407 12.70 -0.82 18.07
CA ASN A 407 11.35 -1.33 18.31
C ASN A 407 10.31 -0.21 18.52
N ILE A 408 10.76 0.97 18.99
CA ILE A 408 9.94 2.17 19.11
C ILE A 408 9.81 2.86 17.74
N ILE A 409 10.84 2.87 16.91
CA ILE A 409 10.81 3.49 15.58
C ILE A 409 9.90 2.71 14.63
N HIS A 410 9.91 1.38 14.65
CA HIS A 410 9.00 0.57 13.82
C HIS A 410 7.53 0.65 14.31
N LYS A 411 7.32 0.75 15.63
CA LYS A 411 6.01 1.11 16.21
C LYS A 411 5.60 2.53 15.83
N PHE A 412 6.55 3.47 15.82
CA PHE A 412 6.32 4.86 15.44
C PHE A 412 6.11 5.05 13.94
N MET A 413 6.66 4.23 13.05
CA MET A 413 6.45 4.36 11.60
C MET A 413 5.08 3.86 11.17
N ASN A 414 4.54 2.84 11.85
CA ASN A 414 3.11 2.53 11.78
C ASN A 414 2.28 3.71 12.32
N ILE A 415 2.73 4.40 13.38
CA ILE A 415 2.12 5.64 13.91
C ILE A 415 2.39 6.88 13.00
N ILE A 416 3.35 6.86 12.08
CA ILE A 416 3.66 7.99 11.18
C ILE A 416 2.94 7.84 9.83
N ASN A 417 2.49 6.62 9.49
CA ASN A 417 1.39 6.41 8.55
C ASN A 417 0.02 6.72 9.17
N ASP A 418 -0.11 6.62 10.50
CA ASP A 418 -1.17 7.24 11.31
C ASP A 418 -0.72 8.61 11.85
N LYS A 419 -0.21 9.49 10.98
CA LYS A 419 0.22 10.86 11.33
C LYS A 419 -0.90 11.76 11.90
N GLU A 420 -2.03 11.17 12.27
CA GLU A 420 -3.08 11.70 13.11
C GLU A 420 -2.76 11.55 14.62
N ASP A 421 -2.10 10.49 15.12
CA ASP A 421 -2.26 10.12 16.54
C ASP A 421 -1.52 10.97 17.61
N GLU A 422 -0.44 11.69 17.30
CA GLU A 422 0.16 12.62 18.29
C GLU A 422 -0.54 13.99 18.34
N LEU A 423 -1.13 14.45 17.22
CA LEU A 423 -2.03 15.61 17.20
C LEU A 423 -3.39 15.24 17.80
N TYR A 424 -3.81 13.98 17.62
CA TYR A 424 -5.11 13.51 18.06
C TYR A 424 -5.20 13.24 19.56
N TYR A 425 -4.16 12.86 20.30
CA TYR A 425 -4.38 12.63 21.74
C TYR A 425 -4.92 13.88 22.48
N PHE A 426 -4.47 15.08 22.08
CA PHE A 426 -4.94 16.34 22.64
C PHE A 426 -6.24 16.84 21.98
N ALA A 427 -6.37 16.67 20.65
CA ALA A 427 -7.59 17.02 19.93
C ALA A 427 -8.77 16.10 20.26
N GLU A 428 -8.52 14.82 20.52
CA GLU A 428 -9.51 13.77 20.84
C GLU A 428 -10.17 14.04 22.19
N GLU A 429 -9.40 14.41 23.23
CA GLU A 429 -10.01 14.81 24.51
C GLU A 429 -10.93 16.03 24.31
N HIS A 430 -10.51 16.98 23.48
CA HIS A 430 -11.29 18.17 23.16
C HIS A 430 -12.54 17.85 22.30
N ILE A 431 -12.41 16.97 21.31
CA ILE A 431 -13.51 16.48 20.47
C ILE A 431 -14.50 15.66 21.30
N ASN A 432 -14.03 14.84 22.23
CA ASN A 432 -14.89 14.07 23.15
C ASN A 432 -15.69 15.00 24.07
N LYS A 433 -15.08 16.08 24.58
CA LYS A 433 -15.81 17.14 25.31
C LYS A 433 -16.85 17.82 24.42
N PHE A 434 -16.50 18.12 23.18
CA PHE A 434 -17.44 18.71 22.23
C PHE A 434 -18.59 17.76 21.87
N ALA A 435 -18.32 16.47 21.64
CA ALA A 435 -19.32 15.44 21.38
C ALA A 435 -20.31 15.34 22.55
N LYS A 436 -19.80 15.32 23.79
CA LYS A 436 -20.60 15.34 25.01
C LYS A 436 -21.47 16.60 25.09
N TYR A 437 -20.92 17.77 24.82
CA TYR A 437 -21.66 19.03 24.75
C TYR A 437 -22.81 18.97 23.71
N LEU A 438 -22.57 18.40 22.52
CA LEU A 438 -23.59 18.27 21.49
C LEU A 438 -24.73 17.31 21.88
N ILE A 439 -24.39 16.18 22.52
CA ILE A 439 -25.34 15.14 22.87
C ILE A 439 -26.12 15.51 24.14
N GLU A 440 -25.43 15.93 25.19
CA GLU A 440 -26.03 16.16 26.50
C GLU A 440 -26.66 17.55 26.62
N GLU A 441 -25.96 18.60 26.18
CA GLU A 441 -26.45 19.97 26.33
C GLU A 441 -27.29 20.44 25.14
N LYS A 442 -26.86 20.15 23.92
CA LYS A 442 -27.62 20.52 22.71
C LYS A 442 -28.65 19.48 22.29
N ARG A 443 -28.67 18.30 22.94
CA ARG A 443 -29.63 17.21 22.70
C ARG A 443 -29.73 16.83 21.22
N LEU A 444 -28.61 16.88 20.51
CA LEU A 444 -28.55 16.42 19.13
C LEU A 444 -28.60 14.90 19.06
N LYS A 445 -29.12 14.38 17.94
CA LYS A 445 -29.01 12.94 17.65
C LYS A 445 -27.53 12.60 17.49
N GLU A 446 -27.13 11.46 18.02
CA GLU A 446 -25.76 10.95 17.99
C GLU A 446 -25.13 10.99 16.60
N LYS A 447 -25.86 10.51 15.57
CA LYS A 447 -25.41 10.59 14.17
C LYS A 447 -25.09 12.02 13.69
N THR A 448 -25.87 13.01 14.14
CA THR A 448 -25.62 14.43 13.83
C THR A 448 -24.46 14.98 14.63
N ALA A 449 -24.33 14.58 15.90
CA ALA A 449 -23.20 14.97 16.75
C ALA A 449 -21.87 14.45 16.20
N LEU A 450 -21.80 13.17 15.81
CA LEU A 450 -20.61 12.56 15.19
C LEU A 450 -20.23 13.24 13.87
N LEU A 451 -21.21 13.57 13.02
CA LEU A 451 -20.96 14.33 11.80
C LEU A 451 -20.35 15.71 12.11
N TYR A 452 -20.83 16.39 13.15
CA TYR A 452 -20.28 17.67 13.56
C TYR A 452 -18.89 17.54 14.18
N CYS A 453 -18.63 16.47 14.94
CA CYS A 453 -17.30 16.19 15.48
C CYS A 453 -16.29 15.99 14.36
N ARG A 454 -16.60 15.12 13.38
CA ARG A 454 -15.76 14.91 12.20
C ARG A 454 -15.52 16.19 11.39
N ASN A 455 -16.52 17.06 11.29
CA ASN A 455 -16.34 18.35 10.63
C ASN A 455 -15.43 19.30 11.43
N ILE A 456 -15.44 19.23 12.77
CA ILE A 456 -14.57 20.05 13.62
C ILE A 456 -13.16 19.51 13.67
N GLU A 457 -12.99 18.20 13.62
CA GLU A 457 -11.72 17.51 13.45
C GLU A 457 -10.97 18.05 12.22
N LEU A 458 -11.61 18.15 11.06
CA LEU A 458 -11.04 18.80 9.87
C LEU A 458 -10.56 20.24 10.11
N PHE A 459 -11.24 20.98 11.00
CA PHE A 459 -10.87 22.35 11.31
C PHE A 459 -9.70 22.42 12.29
N ILE A 460 -9.71 21.62 13.36
CA ILE A 460 -8.75 21.74 14.44
C ILE A 460 -7.49 20.90 14.20
N CYS A 461 -7.63 19.71 13.62
CA CYS A 461 -6.51 18.83 13.30
C CYS A 461 -5.84 19.31 12.00
N ASP A 462 -6.58 19.35 10.90
CA ASP A 462 -5.96 19.52 9.58
C ASP A 462 -5.64 20.98 9.22
N PHE A 463 -6.43 21.93 9.71
CA PHE A 463 -6.25 23.34 9.38
C PHE A 463 -5.54 24.15 10.46
N LEU A 464 -5.91 23.96 11.73
CA LEU A 464 -5.25 24.65 12.84
C LEU A 464 -3.96 23.97 13.31
N CYS A 465 -3.79 22.68 13.05
CA CYS A 465 -2.73 21.87 13.66
C CYS A 465 -2.73 22.05 15.18
N TYR A 466 -3.85 21.74 15.83
CA TYR A 466 -4.10 22.02 17.24
C TYR A 466 -3.18 21.22 18.18
N GLU A 467 -2.19 21.91 18.74
CA GLU A 467 -1.20 21.32 19.67
C GLU A 467 -1.38 21.77 21.13
N SER A 468 -2.14 22.85 21.40
CA SER A 468 -2.37 23.36 22.76
C SER A 468 -3.59 24.30 22.85
N GLU A 469 -4.23 24.40 24.03
CA GLU A 469 -5.39 25.28 24.26
C GLU A 469 -5.13 26.77 23.93
N GLU A 470 -3.88 27.21 23.93
CA GLU A 470 -3.50 28.58 23.53
C GLU A 470 -3.82 28.85 22.05
N GLU A 471 -3.81 27.84 21.18
CA GLU A 471 -4.18 27.99 19.77
C GLU A 471 -5.67 28.30 19.60
N LEU A 472 -6.55 27.72 20.44
CA LEU A 472 -7.99 28.02 20.38
C LEU A 472 -8.29 29.48 20.71
N LYS A 473 -7.50 30.09 21.61
CA LYS A 473 -7.63 31.49 22.00
C LYS A 473 -7.25 32.46 20.88
N LYS A 474 -6.42 32.01 19.94
CA LYS A 474 -5.96 32.78 18.78
C LYS A 474 -6.93 32.74 17.60
N ILE A 475 -7.96 31.88 17.64
CA ILE A 475 -8.93 31.78 16.55
C ILE A 475 -9.69 33.10 16.39
N ASP A 476 -9.67 33.63 15.17
CA ASP A 476 -10.40 34.83 14.79
C ASP A 476 -11.28 34.61 13.54
N ASN A 477 -12.04 35.64 13.19
CA ASN A 477 -12.97 35.58 12.08
C ASN A 477 -12.28 35.50 10.70
N MET A 478 -11.05 36.02 10.56
CA MET A 478 -10.30 35.95 9.30
C MET A 478 -9.80 34.54 9.05
N MET A 479 -9.32 33.88 10.10
CA MET A 479 -8.88 32.49 10.07
C MET A 479 -10.03 31.55 9.67
N VAL A 480 -11.24 31.77 10.22
CA VAL A 480 -12.44 31.00 9.84
C VAL A 480 -12.90 31.30 8.41
N ASP A 481 -12.83 32.55 7.94
CA ASP A 481 -13.14 32.91 6.54
C ASP A 481 -12.18 32.22 5.57
N ARG A 482 -10.89 32.16 5.91
CA ARG A 482 -9.85 31.48 5.13
C ARG A 482 -10.04 29.97 5.13
N TYR A 483 -10.33 29.38 6.29
CA TYR A 483 -10.65 27.95 6.38
C TYR A 483 -11.81 27.59 5.46
N LEU A 484 -12.96 28.25 5.60
CA LEU A 484 -14.13 27.92 4.80
C LEU A 484 -13.96 28.30 3.32
N GLY A 485 -13.38 29.47 3.05
CA GLY A 485 -13.31 30.05 1.72
C GLY A 485 -12.19 29.48 0.86
N GLU A 486 -11.09 29.01 1.44
CA GLU A 486 -9.92 28.59 0.67
C GLU A 486 -9.64 27.12 0.90
N TRP A 487 -9.36 26.72 2.14
CA TRP A 487 -8.91 25.36 2.43
C TRP A 487 -10.05 24.34 2.30
N PHE A 488 -11.14 24.50 3.05
CA PHE A 488 -12.23 23.53 3.09
C PHE A 488 -12.91 23.36 1.72
N ILE A 489 -13.12 24.46 0.98
CA ILE A 489 -13.73 24.40 -0.36
C ILE A 489 -12.84 23.65 -1.36
N SER A 490 -11.53 23.89 -1.34
CA SER A 490 -10.63 23.26 -2.32
C SER A 490 -10.23 21.83 -1.95
N THR A 491 -10.21 21.51 -0.65
CA THR A 491 -9.69 20.24 -0.12
C THR A 491 -10.79 19.25 0.25
N CYS A 492 -11.88 19.70 0.90
CA CYS A 492 -12.81 18.79 1.60
C CYS A 492 -14.26 18.86 1.10
N ALA A 493 -14.67 19.97 0.46
CA ALA A 493 -16.06 20.17 0.08
C ALA A 493 -16.46 19.26 -1.09
N THR A 494 -17.48 18.43 -0.86
CA THR A 494 -18.04 17.51 -1.87
C THR A 494 -19.40 17.95 -2.41
N SER A 495 -20.05 18.90 -1.74
CA SER A 495 -21.35 19.45 -2.17
C SER A 495 -21.69 20.76 -1.46
N VAL A 496 -22.69 21.47 -1.99
CA VAL A 496 -23.32 22.60 -1.27
C VAL A 496 -23.82 22.19 0.13
N SER A 497 -24.28 20.94 0.27
CA SER A 497 -24.74 20.39 1.54
C SER A 497 -23.60 20.18 2.53
N SER A 498 -22.40 19.77 2.08
CA SER A 498 -21.24 19.62 2.96
C SER A 498 -20.75 20.97 3.49
N ILE A 499 -20.75 22.02 2.65
CA ILE A 499 -20.42 23.40 3.08
C ILE A 499 -21.40 23.88 4.14
N LYS A 500 -22.70 23.65 3.93
CA LYS A 500 -23.72 24.00 4.94
C LYS A 500 -23.48 23.25 6.25
N ALA A 501 -23.21 21.93 6.18
CA ALA A 501 -22.93 21.10 7.35
C ALA A 501 -21.68 21.57 8.10
N GLN A 502 -20.61 21.95 7.40
CA GLN A 502 -19.40 22.51 8.00
C GLN A 502 -19.68 23.82 8.75
N ILE A 503 -20.41 24.74 8.12
CA ILE A 503 -20.79 26.01 8.75
C ILE A 503 -21.65 25.78 10.01
N TYR A 504 -22.55 24.79 9.99
CA TYR A 504 -23.34 24.46 11.17
C TYR A 504 -22.48 23.85 12.29
N ALA A 505 -21.57 22.92 11.96
CA ALA A 505 -20.62 22.35 12.91
C ALA A 505 -19.78 23.44 13.58
N LEU A 506 -19.14 24.32 12.79
CA LEU A 506 -18.37 25.47 13.28
C LEU A 506 -19.21 26.39 14.18
N SER A 507 -20.45 26.68 13.78
CA SER A 507 -21.35 27.51 14.59
C SER A 507 -21.64 26.88 15.97
N HIS A 508 -21.75 25.56 16.06
CA HIS A 508 -21.90 24.87 17.35
C HIS A 508 -20.59 24.89 18.13
N TYR A 509 -19.47 24.64 17.48
CA TYR A 509 -18.15 24.61 18.07
C TYR A 509 -17.74 25.95 18.67
N PHE A 510 -18.01 27.07 18.02
CA PHE A 510 -17.73 28.39 18.61
C PHE A 510 -18.67 28.77 19.75
N ASN A 511 -19.83 28.12 19.90
CA ASN A 511 -20.60 28.25 21.14
C ASN A 511 -19.95 27.44 22.25
N PHE A 512 -19.52 26.21 21.95
CA PHE A 512 -18.78 25.36 22.88
C PHE A 512 -17.50 26.04 23.39
N LEU A 513 -16.65 26.58 22.51
CA LEU A 513 -15.44 27.30 22.90
C LEU A 513 -15.73 28.53 23.79
N TYR A 514 -16.88 29.18 23.61
CA TYR A 514 -17.29 30.29 24.46
C TYR A 514 -17.79 29.80 25.82
N ASP A 515 -18.60 28.74 25.84
CA ASP A 515 -19.16 28.17 27.06
C ASP A 515 -18.04 27.59 27.95
N GLU A 516 -16.99 27.03 27.36
CA GLU A 516 -15.76 26.56 28.03
C GLU A 516 -14.76 27.69 28.37
N GLY A 517 -15.01 28.93 27.94
CA GLY A 517 -14.17 30.08 28.27
C GLY A 517 -12.90 30.25 27.43
N PHE A 518 -12.73 29.50 26.33
CA PHE A 518 -11.59 29.64 25.40
C PHE A 518 -11.65 30.93 24.58
N ILE A 519 -12.84 31.39 24.20
CA ILE A 519 -13.02 32.62 23.42
C ILE A 519 -14.02 33.57 24.08
N SER A 520 -13.82 34.87 23.89
CA SER A 520 -14.76 35.90 24.36
C SER A 520 -16.06 35.91 23.55
N ASN A 521 -17.14 36.41 24.16
CA ASN A 521 -18.42 36.59 23.46
C ASN A 521 -18.28 37.49 22.21
N LEU A 522 -17.37 38.48 22.26
CA LEU A 522 -17.08 39.35 21.13
C LEU A 522 -16.41 38.59 19.98
N GLN A 523 -15.41 37.74 20.27
CA GLN A 523 -14.77 36.88 19.27
C GLN A 523 -15.77 35.93 18.62
N LYS A 524 -16.54 35.19 19.42
CA LYS A 524 -17.60 34.29 18.94
C LYS A 524 -18.57 35.01 18.00
N ASN A 525 -19.05 36.20 18.37
CA ASN A 525 -20.04 36.92 17.56
C ASN A 525 -19.44 37.39 16.23
N LYS A 526 -18.21 37.88 16.21
CA LYS A 526 -17.51 38.25 14.96
C LYS A 526 -17.35 37.05 14.03
N ILE A 527 -16.90 35.91 14.58
CA ILE A 527 -16.73 34.67 13.80
C ILE A 527 -18.07 34.22 13.20
N LYS A 528 -19.14 34.21 13.98
CA LYS A 528 -20.48 33.80 13.49
C LYS A 528 -21.06 34.79 12.47
N GLU A 529 -20.76 36.08 12.60
CA GLU A 529 -21.15 37.08 11.61
C GLU A 529 -20.47 36.84 10.26
N THR A 530 -19.18 36.53 10.26
CA THR A 530 -18.44 36.16 9.03
C THR A 530 -19.00 34.91 8.36
N MET A 531 -19.43 33.91 9.14
CA MET A 531 -20.06 32.68 8.59
C MET A 531 -21.52 32.86 8.16
N LYS A 532 -22.15 34.00 8.48
CA LYS A 532 -23.58 34.23 8.24
C LYS A 532 -23.92 34.30 6.75
N ASN A 533 -23.01 34.85 5.93
CA ASN A 533 -23.18 34.92 4.48
C ASN A 533 -22.75 33.59 3.82
N LYS A 534 -23.60 32.56 3.94
CA LYS A 534 -23.33 31.23 3.38
C LYS A 534 -23.18 31.26 1.86
N ASP A 535 -23.90 32.17 1.19
CA ASP A 535 -23.92 32.27 -0.26
C ASP A 535 -22.55 32.64 -0.85
N LYS A 536 -21.74 33.42 -0.12
CA LYS A 536 -20.34 33.69 -0.49
C LYS A 536 -19.54 32.39 -0.67
N TYR A 537 -19.63 31.47 0.28
CA TYR A 537 -18.89 30.20 0.23
C TYR A 537 -19.47 29.24 -0.82
N ILE A 538 -20.79 29.25 -1.00
CA ILE A 538 -21.44 28.46 -2.04
C ILE A 538 -21.02 28.94 -3.44
N LEU A 539 -21.01 30.26 -3.68
CA LEU A 539 -20.54 30.85 -4.94
C LEU A 539 -19.08 30.49 -5.21
N LYS A 540 -18.21 30.61 -4.21
CA LYS A 540 -16.79 30.24 -4.34
C LYS A 540 -16.58 28.75 -4.63
N TYR A 541 -17.43 27.89 -4.08
CA TYR A 541 -17.44 26.47 -4.41
C TYR A 541 -17.90 26.20 -5.85
N MET A 542 -18.92 26.93 -6.33
CA MET A 542 -19.34 26.82 -7.74
C MET A 542 -18.23 27.29 -8.68
N GLU A 543 -17.57 28.42 -8.39
CA GLU A 543 -16.41 28.92 -9.14
C GLU A 543 -15.26 27.90 -9.17
N TYR A 544 -15.06 27.15 -8.08
CA TYR A 544 -14.05 26.09 -8.01
C TYR A 544 -14.35 24.88 -8.91
N LEU A 545 -15.63 24.58 -9.16
CA LEU A 545 -16.04 23.45 -10.01
C LEU A 545 -15.98 23.75 -11.53
N GLY A 546 -15.85 25.03 -11.92
CA GLY A 546 -15.98 25.51 -13.30
C GLY A 546 -17.43 25.74 -13.71
#